data_AF-A0A7V5PXI6-F1
#
_entry.id   AF-A0A7V5PXI6-F1
#
_cell.length_a   1.000
_cell.length_b   1.000
_cell.length_c   1.000
_cell.angle_alpha   90.00
_cell.angle_beta   90.00
_cell.angle_gamma   90.00
#
_symmetry.space_group_name_H-M   'P 1'
#
loop_
_entity.id
_entity.type
_entity.pdbx_description
1 polymer ?
#
loop_
_entity_poly.entity_id
_entity_poly.type
_entity_poly.pdbx_seq_one_letter_code
_entity_poly.pdbx_strand_id
1 'polypeptide(L)'
;MHAVLQKNFWLETVRQLAAGMFTGMFLLWSGAACAAESTVSFELDVQPVLTAYGCNSGPCHGKARGQNGFKLSLFGYDSGFDHMSITQMARGRRLFLASPNRSLLLRKATGEAPHGGGVRFGRESDAYKTLATWVAQGAPRRSPREPTLTRIELSPRRLVLQPGNDARLRVTAFYSDGTKRDATALATYQSNESAVVSVVGPGQVEAGALPGEATIMARYMNRIETCNVAIPLPGDVSDGEYDSLPVRNFIDRHVWHKLKTMRFLPAPPAGDATFLRRVSIDLIGRLPTPEEARRFLEDPSSDKRARLVDQLLERREFADHWANKWADLLRPNPYRVGIKTVFNFDQWIREQFRNDVPYDEFVRRLLTAQGSTWHNGAVTLFRDRRSPEERTSMVSQLFLGIRLECAKCHHHPFEKWSQRDYFGFAAFFGSTARKGTGLSP
;
A
#
# COMPACT_ATOMS: atom_id res chain seq x y z
N MET A 1 17.46 -73.35 38.50
CA MET A 1 16.17 -73.86 39.02
C MET A 1 15.10 -73.74 37.94
N HIS A 2 14.28 -74.78 37.80
CA HIS A 2 12.90 -74.87 37.28
C HIS A 2 12.30 -73.63 36.56
N ALA A 3 11.85 -73.64 35.30
CA ALA A 3 11.21 -74.64 34.39
C ALA A 3 9.67 -74.78 34.52
N VAL A 4 9.01 -75.38 33.50
CA VAL A 4 7.54 -75.49 33.24
C VAL A 4 6.92 -74.17 32.68
N LEU A 5 6.19 -74.05 31.55
CA LEU A 5 5.85 -74.80 30.31
C LEU A 5 5.48 -73.72 29.24
N GLN A 6 5.55 -73.83 27.90
CA GLN A 6 5.74 -74.91 26.90
C GLN A 6 4.49 -75.68 26.37
N LYS A 7 3.77 -75.08 25.41
CA LYS A 7 2.86 -75.69 24.39
C LYS A 7 2.78 -74.73 23.18
N ASN A 8 2.74 -75.12 21.90
CA ASN A 8 2.76 -76.43 21.23
C ASN A 8 3.57 -76.33 19.91
N PHE A 9 4.06 -77.45 19.36
CA PHE A 9 4.97 -77.50 18.21
C PHE A 9 4.54 -78.56 17.17
N TRP A 10 3.79 -78.15 16.14
CA TRP A 10 3.38 -78.89 14.92
C TRP A 10 3.01 -77.81 13.88
N LEU A 11 3.42 -77.79 12.60
CA LEU A 11 4.19 -78.71 11.76
C LEU A 11 5.16 -77.95 10.83
N GLU A 12 6.34 -78.50 10.56
CA GLU A 12 7.25 -78.03 9.50
C GLU A 12 8.02 -79.20 8.86
N THR A 13 7.34 -80.09 8.13
CA THR A 13 7.99 -81.18 7.35
C THR A 13 7.08 -81.90 6.33
N VAL A 14 6.35 -81.15 5.48
CA VAL A 14 5.59 -81.77 4.36
C VAL A 14 5.72 -80.93 3.08
N ARG A 15 6.17 -81.57 1.99
CA ARG A 15 6.19 -81.10 0.58
C ARG A 15 7.13 -79.92 0.24
N GLN A 16 8.40 -80.26 0.02
CA GLN A 16 9.05 -79.85 -1.23
C GLN A 16 8.65 -80.82 -2.38
N LEU A 17 8.98 -80.43 -3.63
CA LEU A 17 8.93 -81.23 -4.87
C LEU A 17 7.54 -81.63 -5.41
N ALA A 18 6.97 -80.76 -6.26
CA ALA A 18 6.24 -81.17 -7.48
C ALA A 18 6.23 -80.01 -8.51
N ALA A 19 5.96 -80.35 -9.77
CA ALA A 19 5.91 -79.49 -10.98
C ALA A 19 5.01 -78.23 -10.87
N GLY A 20 5.11 -77.22 -11.76
CA GLY A 20 5.91 -77.13 -12.99
C GLY A 20 5.66 -75.84 -13.79
N MET A 21 6.09 -75.82 -15.05
CA MET A 21 6.09 -74.62 -15.93
C MET A 21 4.68 -74.09 -16.23
N PHE A 22 4.46 -72.78 -16.07
CA PHE A 22 3.48 -72.03 -16.89
C PHE A 22 3.94 -70.57 -17.08
N THR A 23 4.25 -70.19 -18.31
CA THR A 23 4.56 -68.81 -18.71
C THR A 23 3.29 -67.98 -18.79
N GLY A 24 3.00 -67.17 -17.76
CA GLY A 24 1.89 -66.23 -17.74
C GLY A 24 2.18 -64.95 -18.52
N MET A 25 1.44 -64.71 -19.60
CA MET A 25 1.57 -63.50 -20.44
C MET A 25 1.02 -62.26 -19.71
N PHE A 26 1.88 -61.51 -19.04
CA PHE A 26 1.52 -60.22 -18.46
C PHE A 26 1.28 -59.16 -19.55
N LEU A 27 0.01 -58.95 -19.90
CA LEU A 27 -0.43 -57.81 -20.68
C LEU A 27 -0.09 -56.52 -19.92
N LEU A 28 0.90 -55.78 -20.41
CA LEU A 28 1.20 -54.42 -19.97
C LEU A 28 0.05 -53.50 -20.37
N TRP A 29 -0.98 -53.42 -19.53
CA TRP A 29 -1.99 -52.38 -19.65
C TRP A 29 -1.37 -51.05 -19.20
N SER A 30 -0.64 -50.41 -20.11
CA SER A 30 -0.11 -49.06 -19.94
C SER A 30 -1.28 -48.07 -19.95
N GLY A 31 -2.03 -48.06 -18.86
CA GLY A 31 -3.01 -47.03 -18.55
C GLY A 31 -2.28 -45.71 -18.42
N ALA A 32 -2.13 -45.01 -19.55
CA ALA A 32 -1.67 -43.64 -19.58
C ALA A 32 -2.66 -42.83 -18.75
N ALA A 33 -2.26 -42.51 -17.52
CA ALA A 33 -3.02 -41.63 -16.64
C ALA A 33 -3.05 -40.25 -17.31
N CYS A 34 -4.10 -40.02 -18.10
CA CYS A 34 -4.34 -38.75 -18.76
C CYS A 34 -4.39 -37.69 -17.66
N ALA A 35 -3.35 -36.85 -17.60
CA ALA A 35 -3.22 -35.85 -16.57
C ALA A 35 -4.38 -34.88 -16.73
N ALA A 36 -5.40 -35.02 -15.87
CA ALA A 36 -6.63 -34.25 -15.96
C ALA A 36 -6.26 -32.76 -15.98
N GLU A 37 -6.61 -32.06 -17.07
CA GLU A 37 -6.29 -30.65 -17.22
C GLU A 37 -6.76 -29.88 -15.99
N SER A 38 -5.82 -29.21 -15.32
CA SER A 38 -6.12 -28.49 -14.09
C SER A 38 -7.22 -27.46 -14.38
N THR A 39 -8.35 -27.57 -13.68
CA THR A 39 -9.52 -26.71 -13.88
C THR A 39 -9.13 -25.25 -13.75
N VAL A 40 -9.19 -24.52 -14.87
CA VAL A 40 -8.89 -23.09 -14.93
C VAL A 40 -10.06 -22.36 -14.31
N SER A 41 -9.82 -21.55 -13.28
CA SER A 41 -10.89 -20.88 -12.53
C SER A 41 -10.93 -19.39 -12.75
N PHE A 42 -12.09 -18.78 -12.44
CA PHE A 42 -12.21 -17.34 -12.55
C PHE A 42 -11.33 -16.59 -11.55
N GLU A 43 -11.39 -16.97 -10.26
CA GLU A 43 -10.69 -16.23 -9.20
C GLU A 43 -9.18 -16.48 -9.21
N LEU A 44 -8.75 -17.70 -9.55
CA LEU A 44 -7.35 -18.11 -9.47
C LEU A 44 -6.53 -17.75 -10.70
N ASP A 45 -7.13 -17.78 -11.90
CA ASP A 45 -6.38 -17.72 -13.17
C ASP A 45 -6.87 -16.59 -14.10
N VAL A 46 -8.18 -16.41 -14.28
CA VAL A 46 -8.74 -15.38 -15.20
C VAL A 46 -8.71 -13.96 -14.62
N GLN A 47 -9.08 -13.78 -13.36
CA GLN A 47 -9.12 -12.45 -12.73
C GLN A 47 -7.72 -11.80 -12.61
N PRO A 48 -6.61 -12.54 -12.37
CA PRO A 48 -5.25 -12.05 -12.62
C PRO A 48 -5.06 -11.45 -14.01
N VAL A 49 -5.41 -12.20 -15.08
CA VAL A 49 -5.28 -11.74 -16.48
C VAL A 49 -6.12 -10.47 -16.74
N LEU A 50 -7.36 -10.43 -16.26
CA LEU A 50 -8.23 -9.25 -16.38
C LEU A 50 -7.67 -8.01 -15.64
N THR A 51 -6.80 -8.21 -14.64
CA THR A 51 -6.12 -7.14 -13.92
C THR A 51 -4.82 -6.72 -14.60
N ALA A 52 -3.98 -7.68 -15.01
CA ALA A 52 -2.73 -7.48 -15.72
C ALA A 52 -2.93 -6.63 -17.00
N TYR A 53 -3.95 -6.97 -17.78
CA TYR A 53 -4.32 -6.25 -19.01
C TYR A 53 -5.32 -5.10 -18.78
N GLY A 54 -5.47 -4.65 -17.52
CA GLY A 54 -6.19 -3.43 -17.17
C GLY A 54 -7.70 -3.41 -17.45
N CYS A 55 -8.32 -4.53 -17.80
CA CYS A 55 -9.76 -4.61 -18.12
C CYS A 55 -10.64 -4.11 -16.95
N ASN A 56 -10.24 -4.43 -15.72
CA ASN A 56 -10.89 -4.02 -14.47
C ASN A 56 -10.27 -2.77 -13.82
N SER A 57 -9.50 -1.97 -14.57
CA SER A 57 -8.95 -0.69 -14.10
C SER A 57 -9.99 0.45 -14.09
N GLY A 58 -9.72 1.51 -13.33
CA GLY A 58 -10.57 2.71 -13.25
C GLY A 58 -10.81 3.43 -14.59
N PRO A 59 -9.82 3.51 -15.51
CA PRO A 59 -10.03 3.97 -16.89
C PRO A 59 -10.83 2.99 -17.78
N CYS A 60 -11.07 1.75 -17.35
CA CYS A 60 -11.79 0.70 -18.08
C CYS A 60 -13.10 0.31 -17.35
N HIS A 61 -13.41 -0.99 -17.22
CA HIS A 61 -14.67 -1.46 -16.62
C HIS A 61 -14.69 -1.39 -15.09
N GLY A 62 -13.54 -1.21 -14.43
CA GLY A 62 -13.44 -0.99 -12.98
C GLY A 62 -13.89 0.40 -12.52
N LYS A 63 -14.29 1.27 -13.46
CA LYS A 63 -14.91 2.57 -13.16
C LYS A 63 -16.19 2.38 -12.34
N ALA A 64 -16.50 3.29 -11.41
CA ALA A 64 -17.66 3.18 -10.53
C ALA A 64 -19.01 2.93 -11.25
N ARG A 65 -19.18 3.48 -12.47
CA ARG A 65 -20.34 3.28 -13.36
C ARG A 65 -20.12 2.26 -14.50
N GLY A 66 -19.00 1.56 -14.52
CA GLY A 66 -18.56 0.73 -15.65
C GLY A 66 -18.41 1.53 -16.95
N GLN A 67 -18.51 0.84 -18.08
CA GLN A 67 -18.60 1.40 -19.43
C GLN A 67 -19.57 0.58 -20.28
N ASN A 68 -20.43 1.25 -21.06
CA ASN A 68 -21.32 0.65 -22.06
C ASN A 68 -22.13 -0.58 -21.54
N GLY A 69 -22.67 -0.48 -20.32
CA GLY A 69 -23.43 -1.56 -19.69
C GLY A 69 -22.60 -2.75 -19.21
N PHE A 70 -21.27 -2.62 -19.11
CA PHE A 70 -20.36 -3.59 -18.50
C PHE A 70 -19.51 -2.93 -17.42
N LYS A 71 -19.62 -3.44 -16.20
CA LYS A 71 -18.85 -3.03 -15.02
C LYS A 71 -18.10 -4.24 -14.48
N LEU A 72 -16.94 -3.99 -13.90
CA LEU A 72 -16.20 -4.89 -13.02
C LEU A 72 -15.92 -4.15 -11.70
N SER A 73 -15.58 -4.90 -10.66
CA SER A 73 -14.90 -4.36 -9.49
C SER A 73 -13.56 -3.76 -9.90
N LEU A 74 -13.12 -2.69 -9.23
CA LEU A 74 -11.80 -2.14 -9.47
C LEU A 74 -10.75 -3.21 -9.11
N PHE A 75 -9.75 -3.46 -9.97
CA PHE A 75 -8.61 -4.35 -9.72
C PHE A 75 -8.92 -5.74 -9.10
N GLY A 76 -10.14 -6.26 -9.31
CA GLY A 76 -10.57 -7.56 -8.80
C GLY A 76 -10.90 -7.60 -7.30
N TYR A 77 -11.31 -6.49 -6.69
CA TYR A 77 -11.72 -6.46 -5.28
C TYR A 77 -13.04 -7.22 -4.97
N ASP A 78 -13.86 -7.56 -5.97
CA ASP A 78 -15.01 -8.46 -5.81
C ASP A 78 -15.12 -9.43 -7.00
N SER A 79 -14.54 -10.62 -6.82
CA SER A 79 -14.49 -11.69 -7.80
C SER A 79 -15.84 -12.36 -8.07
N GLY A 80 -16.78 -12.28 -7.11
CA GLY A 80 -18.15 -12.78 -7.30
C GLY A 80 -18.97 -11.86 -8.20
N PHE A 81 -18.88 -10.55 -7.96
CA PHE A 81 -19.46 -9.54 -8.84
C PHE A 81 -18.84 -9.58 -10.24
N ASP A 82 -17.51 -9.71 -10.36
CA ASP A 82 -16.82 -9.81 -11.66
C ASP A 82 -17.28 -11.03 -12.46
N HIS A 83 -17.31 -12.21 -11.82
CA HIS A 83 -17.75 -13.46 -12.44
C HIS A 83 -19.19 -13.35 -12.97
N MET A 84 -20.12 -12.89 -12.13
CA MET A 84 -21.53 -12.67 -12.50
C MET A 84 -21.66 -11.62 -13.63
N SER A 85 -20.86 -10.55 -13.59
CA SER A 85 -20.87 -9.49 -14.61
C SER A 85 -20.39 -9.97 -15.98
N ILE A 86 -19.52 -10.97 -16.02
CA ILE A 86 -19.06 -11.62 -17.25
C ILE A 86 -20.03 -12.71 -17.70
N THR A 87 -20.39 -13.64 -16.81
CA THR A 87 -21.10 -14.89 -17.17
C THR A 87 -22.62 -14.74 -17.31
N GLN A 88 -23.27 -13.87 -16.52
CA GLN A 88 -24.73 -13.84 -16.40
C GLN A 88 -25.35 -12.51 -16.86
N MET A 89 -24.76 -11.37 -16.49
CA MET A 89 -25.35 -10.05 -16.79
C MET A 89 -25.56 -9.79 -18.28
N ALA A 90 -26.59 -9.01 -18.62
CA ALA A 90 -27.02 -8.76 -20.00
C ALA A 90 -27.30 -10.06 -20.80
N ARG A 91 -27.97 -11.03 -20.14
CA ARG A 91 -28.38 -12.33 -20.70
C ARG A 91 -27.18 -13.17 -21.20
N GLY A 92 -26.11 -13.23 -20.41
CA GLY A 92 -24.90 -14.03 -20.66
C GLY A 92 -24.06 -13.65 -21.90
N ARG A 93 -24.46 -12.63 -22.67
CA ARG A 93 -23.98 -12.30 -24.04
C ARG A 93 -22.48 -12.08 -24.24
N ARG A 94 -21.67 -12.09 -23.18
CA ARG A 94 -20.22 -11.87 -23.23
C ARG A 94 -19.45 -13.15 -23.54
N LEU A 95 -20.00 -14.31 -23.17
CA LEU A 95 -19.41 -15.63 -23.39
C LEU A 95 -20.26 -16.43 -24.39
N PHE A 96 -19.62 -17.37 -25.08
CA PHE A 96 -20.29 -18.36 -25.92
C PHE A 96 -19.61 -19.73 -25.73
N LEU A 97 -20.09 -20.49 -24.74
CA LEU A 97 -19.42 -21.70 -24.24
C LEU A 97 -19.15 -22.74 -25.33
N ALA A 98 -20.10 -22.92 -26.26
CA ALA A 98 -20.00 -23.89 -27.36
C ALA A 98 -18.96 -23.52 -28.45
N SER A 99 -18.41 -22.31 -28.44
CA SER A 99 -17.34 -21.88 -29.34
C SER A 99 -16.61 -20.70 -28.66
N PRO A 100 -15.68 -20.99 -27.74
CA PRO A 100 -15.06 -20.00 -26.86
C PRO A 100 -14.50 -18.79 -27.61
N ASN A 101 -13.82 -19.05 -28.73
CA ASN A 101 -13.26 -18.06 -29.66
C ASN A 101 -14.27 -17.03 -30.20
N ARG A 102 -15.58 -17.34 -30.25
CA ARG A 102 -16.64 -16.39 -30.67
C ARG A 102 -17.15 -15.49 -29.53
N SER A 103 -16.75 -15.75 -28.28
CA SER A 103 -17.13 -14.94 -27.11
C SER A 103 -16.75 -13.46 -27.30
N LEU A 104 -17.69 -12.54 -27.01
CA LEU A 104 -17.41 -11.11 -27.10
C LEU A 104 -16.30 -10.66 -26.15
N LEU A 105 -16.08 -11.36 -25.03
CA LEU A 105 -14.96 -11.11 -24.12
C LEU A 105 -13.60 -11.26 -24.84
N LEU A 106 -13.36 -12.42 -25.46
CA LEU A 106 -12.13 -12.67 -26.21
C LEU A 106 -12.02 -11.76 -27.43
N ARG A 107 -13.07 -11.67 -28.25
CA ARG A 107 -13.04 -10.88 -29.50
C ARG A 107 -12.80 -9.39 -29.29
N LYS A 108 -13.25 -8.81 -28.17
CA LYS A 108 -12.93 -7.41 -27.83
C LYS A 108 -11.53 -7.23 -27.25
N ALA A 109 -10.98 -8.26 -26.59
CA ALA A 109 -9.61 -8.23 -26.10
C ALA A 109 -8.58 -8.41 -27.23
N THR A 110 -8.88 -9.18 -28.28
CA THR A 110 -8.00 -9.40 -29.44
C THR A 110 -8.19 -8.37 -30.57
N GLY A 111 -9.24 -7.56 -30.54
CA GLY A 111 -9.58 -6.60 -31.60
C GLY A 111 -10.48 -7.15 -32.72
N GLU A 112 -10.79 -8.45 -32.71
CA GLU A 112 -11.75 -9.11 -33.61
C GLU A 112 -13.20 -8.58 -33.52
N ALA A 113 -13.48 -7.67 -32.58
CA ALA A 113 -14.69 -6.87 -32.50
C ALA A 113 -14.36 -5.48 -31.93
N PRO A 114 -14.89 -4.37 -32.49
CA PRO A 114 -14.56 -3.00 -32.06
C PRO A 114 -14.67 -2.79 -30.54
N HIS A 115 -13.62 -2.22 -29.95
CA HIS A 115 -13.48 -2.03 -28.51
C HIS A 115 -12.81 -0.70 -28.20
N GLY A 116 -13.48 0.17 -27.46
CA GLY A 116 -12.97 1.51 -27.12
C GLY A 116 -11.74 1.53 -26.21
N GLY A 117 -11.40 0.40 -25.58
CA GLY A 117 -10.13 0.22 -24.88
C GLY A 117 -8.95 -0.10 -25.81
N GLY A 118 -9.19 -0.41 -27.09
CA GLY A 118 -8.19 -0.97 -28.00
C GLY A 118 -7.94 -2.47 -27.76
N VAL A 119 -6.91 -3.02 -28.43
CA VAL A 119 -6.44 -4.39 -28.20
C VAL A 119 -5.85 -4.49 -26.78
N ARG A 120 -6.01 -5.66 -26.16
CA ARG A 120 -5.43 -6.01 -24.86
C ARG A 120 -4.38 -7.10 -24.96
N PHE A 121 -4.64 -8.16 -25.72
CA PHE A 121 -3.66 -9.24 -25.94
C PHE A 121 -3.93 -9.95 -27.27
N GLY A 122 -2.87 -10.53 -27.87
CA GLY A 122 -2.98 -11.32 -29.10
C GLY A 122 -3.56 -12.71 -28.87
N ARG A 123 -4.02 -13.36 -29.94
CA ARG A 123 -4.61 -14.72 -29.92
C ARG A 123 -3.64 -15.79 -29.41
N GLU A 124 -2.35 -15.66 -29.71
CA GLU A 124 -1.33 -16.64 -29.33
C GLU A 124 -0.80 -16.44 -27.89
N SER A 125 -1.29 -15.42 -27.19
CA SER A 125 -0.91 -15.13 -25.80
C SER A 125 -1.49 -16.15 -24.82
N ASP A 126 -0.78 -16.40 -23.72
CA ASP A 126 -1.29 -17.28 -22.67
C ASP A 126 -2.53 -16.69 -21.98
N ALA A 127 -2.66 -15.36 -21.95
CA ALA A 127 -3.88 -14.66 -21.58
C ALA A 127 -5.11 -15.09 -22.40
N TYR A 128 -4.97 -15.19 -23.73
CA TYR A 128 -6.04 -15.70 -24.59
C TYR A 128 -6.33 -17.17 -24.30
N LYS A 129 -5.29 -18.01 -24.16
CA LYS A 129 -5.41 -19.45 -23.86
C LYS A 129 -6.15 -19.69 -22.54
N THR A 130 -5.72 -19.04 -21.45
CA THR A 130 -6.37 -19.12 -20.13
C THR A 130 -7.86 -18.76 -20.20
N LEU A 131 -8.22 -17.64 -20.85
CA LEU A 131 -9.64 -17.26 -20.98
C LEU A 131 -10.42 -18.21 -21.92
N ALA A 132 -9.80 -18.72 -22.99
CA ALA A 132 -10.44 -19.67 -23.91
C ALA A 132 -10.72 -21.02 -23.22
N THR A 133 -9.74 -21.57 -22.50
CA THR A 133 -9.89 -22.82 -21.72
C THR A 133 -10.91 -22.65 -20.59
N TRP A 134 -10.88 -21.53 -19.86
CA TRP A 134 -11.91 -21.22 -18.84
C TRP A 134 -13.32 -21.23 -19.42
N VAL A 135 -13.53 -20.60 -20.59
CA VAL A 135 -14.83 -20.59 -21.28
C VAL A 135 -15.22 -21.98 -21.80
N ALA A 136 -14.25 -22.76 -22.32
CA ALA A 136 -14.47 -24.15 -22.75
C ALA A 136 -14.90 -25.06 -21.59
N GLN A 137 -14.30 -24.89 -20.40
CA GLN A 137 -14.62 -25.62 -19.17
C GLN A 137 -15.92 -25.14 -18.50
N GLY A 138 -16.76 -24.34 -19.17
CA GLY A 138 -18.06 -23.88 -18.67
C GLY A 138 -18.01 -22.62 -17.81
N ALA A 139 -16.89 -21.88 -17.84
CA ALA A 139 -16.65 -20.64 -17.08
C ALA A 139 -16.80 -20.79 -15.55
N PRO A 140 -16.18 -21.81 -14.90
CA PRO A 140 -16.31 -22.06 -13.47
C PRO A 140 -15.78 -20.89 -12.64
N ARG A 141 -16.49 -20.53 -11.55
CA ARG A 141 -16.06 -19.42 -10.68
C ARG A 141 -14.82 -19.82 -9.85
N ARG A 142 -14.93 -20.94 -9.14
CA ARG A 142 -13.90 -21.49 -8.25
C ARG A 142 -13.89 -23.01 -8.32
N SER A 143 -12.73 -23.63 -8.04
CA SER A 143 -12.64 -25.08 -7.77
C SER A 143 -12.92 -25.41 -6.29
N PRO A 144 -13.44 -26.61 -5.93
CA PRO A 144 -13.93 -26.88 -4.57
C PRO A 144 -12.91 -26.82 -3.42
N ARG A 145 -11.61 -26.93 -3.72
CA ARG A 145 -10.50 -26.78 -2.76
C ARG A 145 -9.52 -25.68 -3.16
N GLU A 146 -10.00 -24.70 -3.91
CA GLU A 146 -9.17 -23.62 -4.45
C GLU A 146 -8.62 -22.70 -3.35
N PRO A 147 -7.31 -22.45 -3.32
CA PRO A 147 -6.70 -21.61 -2.30
C PRO A 147 -6.81 -20.13 -2.65
N THR A 148 -6.87 -19.26 -1.64
CA THR A 148 -7.09 -17.82 -1.82
C THR A 148 -5.79 -17.02 -1.70
N LEU A 149 -5.67 -15.91 -2.43
CA LEU A 149 -4.49 -15.04 -2.41
C LEU A 149 -4.37 -14.31 -1.07
N THR A 150 -3.42 -14.73 -0.22
CA THR A 150 -3.22 -14.16 1.12
C THR A 150 -2.37 -12.89 1.06
N ARG A 151 -1.24 -12.94 0.36
CA ARG A 151 -0.31 -11.81 0.16
C ARG A 151 0.46 -11.97 -1.14
N ILE A 152 1.19 -10.91 -1.51
CA ILE A 152 2.27 -10.99 -2.50
C ILE A 152 3.59 -10.61 -1.83
N GLU A 153 4.68 -10.67 -2.57
CA GLU A 153 5.99 -10.17 -2.18
C GLU A 153 6.72 -9.66 -3.42
N LEU A 154 7.18 -8.41 -3.38
CA LEU A 154 8.07 -7.84 -4.38
C LEU A 154 9.50 -7.99 -3.90
N SER A 155 10.34 -8.64 -4.71
CA SER A 155 11.74 -8.88 -4.38
C SER A 155 12.67 -8.44 -5.52
N PRO A 156 13.76 -7.69 -5.23
CA PRO A 156 14.12 -7.13 -3.91
C PRO A 156 13.17 -6.00 -3.47
N ARG A 157 13.13 -5.70 -2.16
CA ARG A 157 12.37 -4.58 -1.56
C ARG A 157 13.10 -3.23 -1.62
N ARG A 158 14.42 -3.25 -1.88
CA ARG A 158 15.24 -2.06 -2.09
C ARG A 158 16.29 -2.36 -3.16
N LEU A 159 16.60 -1.38 -4.00
CA LEU A 159 17.70 -1.39 -4.94
C LEU A 159 18.54 -0.11 -4.80
N VAL A 160 19.81 -0.21 -5.17
CA VAL A 160 20.66 0.92 -5.52
C VAL A 160 21.19 0.62 -6.92
N LEU A 161 20.95 1.51 -7.88
CA LEU A 161 21.35 1.35 -9.28
C LEU A 161 22.30 2.49 -9.68
N GLN A 162 23.15 2.23 -10.67
CA GLN A 162 23.89 3.28 -11.36
C GLN A 162 23.05 3.83 -12.52
N PRO A 163 23.24 5.09 -12.96
CA PRO A 163 22.54 5.64 -14.11
C PRO A 163 22.71 4.77 -15.37
N GLY A 164 21.62 4.45 -16.05
CA GLY A 164 21.61 3.60 -17.25
C GLY A 164 21.62 2.08 -17.01
N ASN A 165 21.69 1.60 -15.77
CA ASN A 165 21.57 0.16 -15.47
C ASN A 165 20.11 -0.31 -15.41
N ASP A 166 19.83 -1.53 -15.87
CA ASP A 166 18.56 -2.21 -15.64
C ASP A 166 18.57 -3.04 -14.33
N ALA A 167 17.37 -3.42 -13.88
CA ALA A 167 17.19 -4.43 -12.85
C ALA A 167 15.88 -5.21 -13.04
N ARG A 168 15.84 -6.41 -12.45
CA ARG A 168 14.65 -7.27 -12.45
C ARG A 168 14.04 -7.41 -11.05
N LEU A 169 12.74 -7.18 -10.98
CA LEU A 169 11.90 -7.35 -9.81
C LEU A 169 11.01 -8.59 -10.01
N ARG A 170 10.98 -9.50 -9.03
CA ARG A 170 10.07 -10.65 -9.02
C ARG A 170 8.87 -10.38 -8.12
N VAL A 171 7.66 -10.70 -8.58
CA VAL A 171 6.46 -10.74 -7.73
C VAL A 171 6.10 -12.20 -7.44
N THR A 172 6.13 -12.59 -6.17
CA THR A 172 5.68 -13.92 -5.72
C THR A 172 4.31 -13.79 -5.08
N ALA A 173 3.31 -14.52 -5.57
CA ALA A 173 1.99 -14.64 -4.96
C ALA A 173 1.95 -15.82 -3.98
N PHE A 174 1.32 -15.63 -2.81
CA PHE A 174 1.23 -16.62 -1.74
C PHE A 174 -0.24 -16.96 -1.44
N TYR A 175 -0.56 -18.25 -1.37
CA TYR A 175 -1.93 -18.73 -1.27
C TYR A 175 -2.22 -19.42 0.07
N SER A 176 -3.51 -19.60 0.39
CA SER A 176 -3.96 -20.07 1.71
C SER A 176 -3.62 -21.52 2.06
N ASP A 177 -3.19 -22.31 1.08
CA ASP A 177 -2.67 -23.68 1.23
C ASP A 177 -1.13 -23.74 1.38
N GLY A 178 -0.47 -22.57 1.42
CA GLY A 178 0.99 -22.45 1.46
C GLY A 178 1.67 -22.51 0.09
N THR A 179 0.91 -22.74 -1.00
CA THR A 179 1.49 -22.70 -2.35
C THR A 179 1.90 -21.29 -2.74
N LYS A 180 2.83 -21.21 -3.71
CA LYS A 180 3.38 -19.97 -4.24
C LYS A 180 3.36 -20.02 -5.76
N ARG A 181 3.05 -18.90 -6.40
CA ARG A 181 3.15 -18.74 -7.86
C ARG A 181 4.06 -17.56 -8.17
N ASP A 182 4.87 -17.67 -9.22
CA ASP A 182 5.48 -16.47 -9.81
C ASP A 182 4.39 -15.70 -10.55
N ALA A 183 4.20 -14.45 -10.15
CA ALA A 183 3.17 -13.55 -10.65
C ALA A 183 3.76 -12.37 -11.44
N THR A 184 5.08 -12.37 -11.69
CA THR A 184 5.83 -11.26 -12.31
C THR A 184 5.25 -10.84 -13.67
N ALA A 185 4.85 -11.80 -14.51
CA ALA A 185 4.26 -11.52 -15.82
C ALA A 185 2.77 -11.08 -15.77
N LEU A 186 2.08 -11.27 -14.64
CA LEU A 186 0.67 -10.90 -14.43
C LEU A 186 0.49 -9.78 -13.40
N ALA A 187 1.59 -9.21 -12.91
CA ALA A 187 1.60 -8.01 -12.10
C ALA A 187 1.69 -6.77 -12.99
N THR A 188 1.03 -5.69 -12.58
CA THR A 188 1.24 -4.35 -13.16
C THR A 188 2.21 -3.57 -12.30
N TYR A 189 3.03 -2.73 -12.93
CA TYR A 189 4.12 -2.00 -12.29
C TYR A 189 4.00 -0.51 -12.62
N GLN A 190 4.34 0.34 -11.66
CA GLN A 190 4.32 1.80 -11.82
C GLN A 190 5.42 2.44 -10.98
N SER A 191 6.21 3.34 -11.59
CA SER A 191 7.07 4.26 -10.85
C SER A 191 6.28 5.50 -10.43
N ASN A 192 6.61 6.06 -9.26
CA ASN A 192 6.14 7.40 -8.87
C ASN A 192 6.99 8.52 -9.50
N GLU A 193 8.21 8.22 -9.94
CA GLU A 193 9.13 9.15 -10.58
C GLU A 193 9.88 8.45 -11.73
N SER A 194 9.27 8.50 -12.92
CA SER A 194 9.75 7.79 -14.11
C SER A 194 11.00 8.39 -14.75
N ALA A 195 11.39 9.63 -14.40
CA ALA A 195 12.64 10.23 -14.89
C ALA A 195 13.88 9.73 -14.11
N VAL A 196 13.68 9.24 -12.88
CA VAL A 196 14.73 8.61 -12.07
C VAL A 196 14.74 7.10 -12.30
N VAL A 197 13.60 6.40 -12.20
CA VAL A 197 13.53 4.98 -12.56
C VAL A 197 12.24 4.68 -13.33
N SER A 198 12.40 4.17 -14.55
CA SER A 198 11.28 3.80 -15.42
C SER A 198 10.90 2.31 -15.26
N VAL A 199 9.74 1.94 -15.78
CA VAL A 199 9.29 0.55 -15.92
C VAL A 199 9.21 0.25 -17.41
N VAL A 200 10.06 -0.65 -17.90
CA VAL A 200 10.17 -0.99 -19.33
C VAL A 200 9.44 -2.28 -19.72
N GLY A 201 9.12 -3.13 -18.73
CA GLY A 201 8.38 -4.37 -18.93
C GLY A 201 7.92 -5.01 -17.62
N PRO A 202 7.21 -6.16 -17.67
CA PRO A 202 6.77 -6.88 -16.49
C PRO A 202 7.97 -7.30 -15.62
N GLY A 203 8.09 -6.68 -14.45
CA GLY A 203 9.22 -6.87 -13.54
C GLY A 203 10.56 -6.32 -14.04
N GLN A 204 10.58 -5.43 -15.04
CA GLN A 204 11.81 -4.83 -15.59
C GLN A 204 11.80 -3.33 -15.37
N VAL A 205 12.86 -2.82 -14.76
CA VAL A 205 13.04 -1.40 -14.43
C VAL A 205 14.40 -0.89 -14.93
N GLU A 206 14.46 0.36 -15.34
CA GLU A 206 15.65 0.98 -15.93
C GLU A 206 15.97 2.30 -15.20
N ALA A 207 17.22 2.46 -14.79
CA ALA A 207 17.73 3.65 -14.12
C ALA A 207 17.94 4.80 -15.13
N GLY A 208 17.28 5.93 -14.91
CA GLY A 208 17.48 7.15 -15.70
C GLY A 208 18.85 7.80 -15.47
N ALA A 209 19.13 8.86 -16.22
CA ALA A 209 20.39 9.59 -16.16
C ALA A 209 20.56 10.47 -14.89
N LEU A 210 19.49 10.67 -14.10
CA LEU A 210 19.46 11.61 -12.99
C LEU A 210 19.53 10.87 -11.63
N PRO A 211 20.47 11.25 -10.74
CA PRO A 211 20.43 10.85 -9.33
C PRO A 211 19.13 11.24 -8.64
N GLY A 212 18.64 10.37 -7.76
CA GLY A 212 17.36 10.54 -7.07
C GLY A 212 16.83 9.23 -6.48
N GLU A 213 15.57 9.22 -6.06
CA GLU A 213 14.89 8.01 -5.61
C GLU A 213 13.51 7.87 -6.26
N ALA A 214 13.15 6.62 -6.56
CA ALA A 214 11.82 6.25 -7.04
C ALA A 214 11.30 5.04 -6.25
N THR A 215 9.99 4.99 -6.06
CA THR A 215 9.27 3.83 -5.51
C THR A 215 8.53 3.16 -6.65
N ILE A 216 8.96 1.93 -6.96
CA ILE A 216 8.27 1.06 -7.91
C ILE A 216 7.18 0.30 -7.16
N MET A 217 5.92 0.65 -7.43
CA MET A 217 4.75 -0.08 -6.98
C MET A 217 4.52 -1.28 -7.90
N ALA A 218 4.36 -2.48 -7.34
CA ALA A 218 3.87 -3.65 -8.06
C ALA A 218 2.50 -4.08 -7.50
N ARG A 219 1.54 -4.32 -8.40
CA ARG A 219 0.19 -4.78 -8.09
C ARG A 219 -0.07 -6.13 -8.76
N TYR A 220 -0.60 -7.09 -8.00
CA TYR A 220 -1.17 -8.33 -8.55
C TYR A 220 -2.57 -8.51 -7.95
N MET A 221 -3.58 -8.54 -8.82
CA MET A 221 -5.00 -8.44 -8.42
C MET A 221 -5.23 -7.25 -7.46
N ASN A 222 -5.79 -7.56 -6.29
CA ASN A 222 -6.12 -6.65 -5.20
C ASN A 222 -4.94 -6.32 -4.26
N ARG A 223 -3.78 -6.97 -4.42
CA ARG A 223 -2.59 -6.79 -3.55
C ARG A 223 -1.56 -5.84 -4.18
N ILE A 224 -0.82 -5.15 -3.32
CA ILE A 224 0.24 -4.20 -3.69
C ILE A 224 1.44 -4.39 -2.76
N GLU A 225 2.65 -4.35 -3.30
CA GLU A 225 3.92 -4.19 -2.58
C GLU A 225 4.79 -3.14 -3.31
N THR A 226 5.85 -2.65 -2.66
CA THR A 226 6.73 -1.60 -3.21
C THR A 226 8.21 -1.95 -3.09
N CYS A 227 9.00 -1.47 -4.06
CA CYS A 227 10.46 -1.51 -4.04
C CYS A 227 10.98 -0.08 -4.14
N ASN A 228 11.81 0.33 -3.18
CA ASN A 228 12.45 1.64 -3.21
C ASN A 228 13.79 1.53 -3.93
N VAL A 229 13.96 2.29 -5.02
CA VAL A 229 15.15 2.29 -5.86
C VAL A 229 15.85 3.64 -5.73
N ALA A 230 17.13 3.62 -5.39
CA ALA A 230 17.97 4.80 -5.31
C ALA A 230 18.98 4.82 -6.46
N ILE A 231 19.20 6.00 -7.04
CA ILE A 231 20.35 6.31 -7.90
C ILE A 231 21.16 7.38 -7.14
N PRO A 232 22.33 7.05 -6.59
CA PRO A 232 23.15 8.00 -5.84
C PRO A 232 23.84 8.99 -6.79
N LEU A 233 24.51 10.01 -6.23
CA LEU A 233 25.40 10.84 -7.03
C LEU A 233 26.53 9.99 -7.68
N PRO A 234 27.00 10.36 -8.89
CA PRO A 234 28.20 9.78 -9.48
C PRO A 234 29.46 10.16 -8.70
N GLY A 235 30.50 9.32 -8.80
CA GLY A 235 31.67 9.38 -7.94
C GLY A 235 31.45 8.65 -6.61
N ASP A 236 32.51 8.47 -5.81
CA ASP A 236 32.47 7.85 -4.49
C ASP A 236 32.86 8.88 -3.42
N VAL A 237 32.20 8.82 -2.26
CA VAL A 237 32.54 9.59 -1.05
C VAL A 237 33.02 8.57 -0.01
N SER A 238 34.11 8.86 0.69
CA SER A 238 34.75 7.88 1.57
C SER A 238 33.99 7.66 2.87
N ASP A 239 34.07 6.45 3.41
CA ASP A 239 33.46 6.11 4.69
C ASP A 239 33.98 6.99 5.83
N GLY A 240 35.27 7.35 5.81
CA GLY A 240 35.89 8.23 6.80
C GLY A 240 35.35 9.67 6.79
N GLU A 241 34.90 10.20 5.64
CA GLU A 241 34.20 11.50 5.60
C GLU A 241 32.87 11.42 6.35
N TYR A 242 32.10 10.34 6.16
CA TYR A 242 30.84 10.12 6.88
C TYR A 242 31.05 9.88 8.37
N ASP A 243 32.06 9.11 8.75
CA ASP A 243 32.38 8.81 10.14
C ASP A 243 32.95 10.04 10.89
N SER A 244 33.48 11.03 10.16
CA SER A 244 33.88 12.33 10.71
C SER A 244 32.71 13.28 11.01
N LEU A 245 31.50 13.01 10.50
CA LEU A 245 30.36 13.90 10.68
C LEU A 245 29.88 13.91 12.14
N PRO A 246 29.60 15.09 12.72
CA PRO A 246 29.18 15.18 14.12
C PRO A 246 27.82 14.49 14.33
N VAL A 247 27.74 13.66 15.37
CA VAL A 247 26.51 13.01 15.81
C VAL A 247 26.15 13.56 17.20
N ARG A 248 25.18 14.48 17.24
CA ARG A 248 24.69 15.12 18.46
C ARG A 248 23.52 14.34 19.07
N ASN A 249 22.72 13.69 18.24
CA ASN A 249 21.57 12.88 18.65
C ASN A 249 21.35 11.67 17.71
N PHE A 250 20.27 10.91 17.91
CA PHE A 250 19.96 9.74 17.09
C PHE A 250 19.47 10.08 15.67
N ILE A 251 18.86 11.25 15.46
CA ILE A 251 18.34 11.71 14.17
C ILE A 251 19.50 11.92 13.19
N ASP A 252 20.61 12.50 13.65
CA ASP A 252 21.83 12.70 12.85
C ASP A 252 22.31 11.38 12.22
N ARG A 253 22.27 10.26 12.97
CA ARG A 253 22.65 8.93 12.46
C ARG A 253 21.77 8.48 11.28
N HIS A 254 20.47 8.76 11.34
CA HIS A 254 19.54 8.46 10.24
C HIS A 254 19.77 9.38 9.03
N VAL A 255 20.09 10.66 9.26
CA VAL A 255 20.44 11.62 8.20
C VAL A 255 21.76 11.21 7.52
N TRP A 256 22.81 10.89 8.28
CA TRP A 256 24.10 10.46 7.74
C TRP A 256 24.00 9.15 6.97
N HIS A 257 23.26 8.15 7.49
CA HIS A 257 22.96 6.93 6.72
C HIS A 257 22.25 7.25 5.40
N LYS A 258 21.29 8.19 5.40
CA LYS A 258 20.56 8.60 4.20
C LYS A 258 21.47 9.30 3.18
N LEU A 259 22.29 10.26 3.61
CA LEU A 259 23.24 10.97 2.75
C LEU A 259 24.29 10.00 2.18
N LYS A 260 24.82 9.06 2.99
CA LYS A 260 25.73 7.98 2.55
C LYS A 260 25.10 7.05 1.52
N THR A 261 23.84 6.66 1.71
CA THR A 261 23.08 5.86 0.72
C THR A 261 23.01 6.55 -0.64
N MET A 262 22.96 7.88 -0.64
CA MET A 262 22.80 8.73 -1.84
C MET A 262 24.10 9.39 -2.32
N ARG A 263 25.23 9.14 -1.65
CA ARG A 263 26.56 9.73 -1.91
C ARG A 263 26.60 11.27 -1.86
N PHE A 264 25.78 11.88 -1.01
CA PHE A 264 25.87 13.31 -0.67
C PHE A 264 26.73 13.51 0.58
N LEU A 265 27.42 14.65 0.69
CA LEU A 265 27.85 15.21 1.97
C LEU A 265 26.86 16.31 2.42
N PRO A 266 26.74 16.60 3.72
CA PRO A 266 25.97 17.75 4.18
C PRO A 266 26.60 19.06 3.70
N ALA A 267 25.75 20.05 3.37
CA ALA A 267 26.22 21.41 3.10
C ALA A 267 26.87 22.02 4.36
N PRO A 268 27.90 22.89 4.22
CA PRO A 268 28.54 23.56 5.35
C PRO A 268 27.52 24.31 6.24
N PRO A 269 27.75 24.39 7.57
CA PRO A 269 26.87 25.11 8.48
C PRO A 269 26.68 26.57 8.05
N ALA A 270 25.42 27.01 7.95
CA ALA A 270 25.09 28.39 7.60
C ALA A 270 25.68 29.37 8.64
N GLY A 271 26.20 30.51 8.19
CA GLY A 271 26.72 31.58 9.05
C GLY A 271 25.67 32.18 9.98
N ASP A 272 26.10 32.82 11.07
CA ASP A 272 25.23 33.21 12.19
C ASP A 272 24.02 34.07 11.80
N ALA A 273 24.19 35.10 10.97
CA ALA A 273 23.07 35.93 10.52
C ALA A 273 22.01 35.14 9.71
N THR A 274 22.46 34.19 8.89
CA THR A 274 21.57 33.29 8.13
C THR A 274 20.88 32.28 9.05
N PHE A 275 21.59 31.74 10.04
CA PHE A 275 21.05 30.84 11.05
C PHE A 275 19.96 31.54 11.88
N LEU A 276 20.28 32.69 12.47
CA LEU A 276 19.36 33.54 13.24
C LEU A 276 18.07 33.82 12.45
N ARG A 277 18.20 34.35 11.22
CA ARG A 277 17.03 34.66 10.39
C ARG A 277 16.16 33.43 10.11
N ARG A 278 16.76 32.26 9.89
CA ARG A 278 16.01 31.02 9.63
C ARG A 278 15.31 30.51 10.89
N VAL A 279 16.01 30.44 12.02
CA VAL A 279 15.46 29.87 13.26
C VAL A 279 14.37 30.74 13.88
N SER A 280 14.49 32.08 13.83
CA SER A 280 13.41 32.96 14.27
C SER A 280 12.14 32.82 13.41
N ILE A 281 12.28 32.68 12.09
CA ILE A 281 11.11 32.51 11.21
C ILE A 281 10.42 31.16 11.45
N ASP A 282 11.17 30.06 11.61
CA ASP A 282 10.57 28.73 11.73
C ASP A 282 9.98 28.44 13.12
N LEU A 283 10.66 28.89 14.19
CA LEU A 283 10.18 28.69 15.55
C LEU A 283 9.08 29.70 15.93
N ILE A 284 9.32 31.00 15.74
CA ILE A 284 8.44 32.08 16.24
C ILE A 284 7.73 32.89 15.13
N GLY A 285 7.80 32.46 13.87
CA GLY A 285 7.04 33.05 12.77
C GLY A 285 7.47 34.45 12.32
N ARG A 286 8.57 35.01 12.84
CA ARG A 286 9.01 36.39 12.55
C ARG A 286 10.52 36.54 12.37
N LEU A 287 10.91 37.68 11.80
CA LEU A 287 12.30 38.13 11.80
C LEU A 287 12.74 38.52 13.23
N PRO A 288 14.05 38.39 13.56
CA PRO A 288 14.61 39.01 14.77
C PRO A 288 14.50 40.54 14.71
N THR A 289 14.40 41.21 15.86
CA THR A 289 14.59 42.67 15.92
C THR A 289 16.08 43.02 15.72
N PRO A 290 16.43 44.27 15.40
CA PRO A 290 17.84 44.69 15.31
C PRO A 290 18.60 44.47 16.63
N GLU A 291 17.93 44.54 17.78
CA GLU A 291 18.51 44.36 19.12
C GLU A 291 18.73 42.87 19.44
N GLU A 292 17.78 42.01 19.07
CA GLU A 292 17.95 40.55 19.11
C GLU A 292 19.10 40.12 18.19
N ALA A 293 19.22 40.75 17.00
CA ALA A 293 20.26 40.45 16.03
C ALA A 293 21.66 40.87 16.48
N ARG A 294 21.85 42.11 16.94
CA ARG A 294 23.14 42.58 17.47
C ARG A 294 23.63 41.67 18.59
N ARG A 295 22.78 41.43 19.61
CA ARG A 295 23.08 40.57 20.76
C ARG A 295 23.57 39.17 20.35
N PHE A 296 22.91 38.53 19.38
CA PHE A 296 23.29 37.18 18.95
C PHE A 296 24.55 37.15 18.06
N LEU A 297 24.78 38.18 17.25
CA LEU A 297 25.96 38.28 16.40
C LEU A 297 27.22 38.65 17.21
N GLU A 298 27.06 39.46 18.25
CA GLU A 298 28.12 39.93 19.15
C GLU A 298 28.46 38.91 20.27
N ASP A 299 27.56 37.98 20.61
CA ASP A 299 27.84 36.89 21.56
C ASP A 299 28.99 35.98 21.03
N PRO A 300 30.11 35.82 21.76
CA PRO A 300 31.23 34.98 21.35
C PRO A 300 31.09 33.50 21.75
N SER A 301 30.02 33.13 22.48
CA SER A 301 29.91 31.81 23.10
C SER A 301 29.66 30.70 22.08
N SER A 302 30.36 29.58 22.19
CA SER A 302 30.28 28.45 21.25
C SER A 302 28.93 27.73 21.25
N ASP A 303 28.17 27.83 22.34
CA ASP A 303 26.84 27.26 22.57
C ASP A 303 25.68 28.21 22.21
N LYS A 304 25.96 29.46 21.81
CA LYS A 304 24.92 30.51 21.61
C LYS A 304 23.78 30.10 20.67
N ARG A 305 24.05 29.21 19.70
CA ARG A 305 23.04 28.66 18.79
C ARG A 305 22.04 27.73 19.46
N ALA A 306 22.47 26.97 20.48
CA ALA A 306 21.58 26.14 21.29
C ALA A 306 20.75 27.03 22.21
N ARG A 307 21.41 27.91 22.98
CA ARG A 307 20.73 28.88 23.87
C ARG A 307 19.68 29.72 23.14
N LEU A 308 19.94 30.14 21.90
CA LEU A 308 18.96 30.85 21.08
C LEU A 308 17.74 29.97 20.72
N VAL A 309 17.95 28.68 20.40
CA VAL A 309 16.83 27.75 20.14
C VAL A 309 15.98 27.61 21.40
N ASP A 310 16.60 27.34 22.55
CA ASP A 310 15.90 27.15 23.83
C ASP A 310 15.09 28.42 24.18
N GLN A 311 15.75 29.59 24.13
CA GLN A 311 15.10 30.91 24.32
C GLN A 311 14.02 31.25 23.31
N LEU A 312 13.98 30.62 22.13
CA LEU A 312 12.92 30.81 21.14
C LEU A 312 11.75 29.86 21.35
N LEU A 313 11.99 28.64 21.86
CA LEU A 313 10.96 27.66 22.21
C LEU A 313 10.14 28.09 23.43
N GLU A 314 10.79 28.69 24.45
CA GLU A 314 10.13 29.23 25.65
C GLU A 314 9.18 30.43 25.37
N ARG A 315 9.21 30.99 24.15
CA ARG A 315 8.44 32.20 23.83
C ARG A 315 6.98 31.91 23.55
N ARG A 316 6.13 32.81 24.03
CA ARG A 316 4.72 32.88 23.61
C ARG A 316 4.57 32.88 22.08
N GLU A 317 5.47 33.55 21.35
CA GLU A 317 5.42 33.58 19.88
C GLU A 317 5.63 32.20 19.22
N PHE A 318 6.38 31.28 19.84
CA PHE A 318 6.50 29.90 19.36
C PHE A 318 5.13 29.19 19.45
N ALA A 319 4.50 29.24 20.62
CA ALA A 319 3.21 28.62 20.83
C ALA A 319 2.10 29.25 19.96
N ASP A 320 2.09 30.58 19.81
CA ASP A 320 1.12 31.27 18.96
C ASP A 320 1.38 31.05 17.44
N HIS A 321 2.62 30.77 17.01
CA HIS A 321 2.96 30.40 15.64
C HIS A 321 2.62 28.94 15.31
N TRP A 322 2.98 27.99 16.18
CA TRP A 322 2.69 26.56 15.96
C TRP A 322 1.22 26.22 16.13
N ALA A 323 0.48 26.96 16.96
CA ALA A 323 -0.98 26.87 16.99
C ALA A 323 -1.63 27.26 15.66
N ASN A 324 -1.11 28.28 14.96
CA ASN A 324 -1.58 28.64 13.61
C ASN A 324 -1.32 27.49 12.61
N LYS A 325 -0.09 26.94 12.59
CA LYS A 325 0.28 25.78 11.78
C LYS A 325 -0.71 24.61 11.98
N TRP A 326 -1.18 24.38 13.21
CA TRP A 326 -2.17 23.33 13.51
C TRP A 326 -3.62 23.71 13.20
N ALA A 327 -4.02 24.97 13.39
CA ALA A 327 -5.34 25.45 12.96
C ALA A 327 -5.53 25.29 11.43
N ASP A 328 -4.49 25.57 10.63
CA ASP A 328 -4.47 25.41 9.17
C ASP A 328 -4.51 23.94 8.70
N LEU A 329 -4.09 22.99 9.54
CA LEU A 329 -4.25 21.55 9.29
C LEU A 329 -5.65 21.08 9.65
N LEU A 330 -6.14 21.48 10.83
CA LEU A 330 -7.42 21.06 11.42
C LEU A 330 -8.63 21.70 10.71
N ARG A 331 -8.47 22.91 10.17
CA ARG A 331 -9.44 23.64 9.31
C ARG A 331 -10.87 23.66 9.88
N PRO A 332 -11.08 24.23 11.08
CA PRO A 332 -12.40 24.36 11.68
C PRO A 332 -13.28 25.34 10.90
N ASN A 333 -14.48 24.92 10.52
CA ASN A 333 -15.35 25.69 9.64
C ASN A 333 -16.38 26.53 10.44
N PRO A 334 -16.25 27.88 10.50
CA PRO A 334 -17.16 28.73 11.28
C PRO A 334 -18.61 28.69 10.79
N TYR A 335 -18.88 28.39 9.51
CA TYR A 335 -20.23 28.23 8.99
C TYR A 335 -20.91 26.93 9.47
N ARG A 336 -20.16 25.94 9.98
CA ARG A 336 -20.69 24.66 10.49
C ARG A 336 -20.86 24.62 12.01
N VAL A 337 -20.13 25.46 12.75
CA VAL A 337 -20.09 25.44 14.23
C VAL A 337 -20.29 26.82 14.91
N GLY A 338 -20.21 27.92 14.18
CA GLY A 338 -20.26 29.29 14.68
C GLY A 338 -18.88 29.84 15.08
N ILE A 339 -18.66 31.14 14.87
CA ILE A 339 -17.36 31.82 15.07
C ILE A 339 -16.84 31.63 16.51
N LYS A 340 -17.70 31.78 17.52
CA LYS A 340 -17.38 31.58 18.95
C LYS A 340 -16.79 30.19 19.21
N THR A 341 -17.34 29.15 18.58
CA THR A 341 -16.84 27.77 18.68
C THR A 341 -15.44 27.62 18.07
N VAL A 342 -15.14 28.33 16.98
CA VAL A 342 -13.81 28.31 16.35
C VAL A 342 -12.76 29.00 17.24
N PHE A 343 -13.08 30.16 17.83
CA PHE A 343 -12.18 30.82 18.79
C PHE A 343 -11.86 29.96 20.01
N ASN A 344 -12.85 29.24 20.56
CA ASN A 344 -12.60 28.34 21.69
C ASN A 344 -11.69 27.15 21.31
N PHE A 345 -11.69 26.73 20.04
CA PHE A 345 -10.77 25.70 19.55
C PHE A 345 -9.37 26.26 19.29
N ASP A 346 -9.26 27.46 18.72
CA ASP A 346 -8.01 28.19 18.56
C ASP A 346 -7.27 28.39 19.90
N GLN A 347 -7.98 28.86 20.95
CA GLN A 347 -7.38 28.99 22.28
C GLN A 347 -6.97 27.63 22.86
N TRP A 348 -7.79 26.59 22.72
CA TRP A 348 -7.41 25.24 23.17
C TRP A 348 -6.15 24.70 22.48
N ILE A 349 -5.97 24.94 21.17
CA ILE A 349 -4.75 24.57 20.44
C ILE A 349 -3.55 25.36 21.00
N ARG A 350 -3.69 26.69 21.17
CA ARG A 350 -2.64 27.55 21.76
C ARG A 350 -2.25 27.10 23.16
N GLU A 351 -3.21 26.70 23.98
CA GLU A 351 -2.98 26.15 25.32
C GLU A 351 -2.18 24.84 25.28
N GLN A 352 -2.35 23.98 24.27
CA GLN A 352 -1.53 22.76 24.19
C GLN A 352 -0.05 23.10 23.91
N PHE A 353 0.23 24.11 23.08
CA PHE A 353 1.62 24.56 22.84
C PHE A 353 2.20 25.40 23.99
N ARG A 354 1.41 26.25 24.64
CA ARG A 354 1.87 27.07 25.79
C ARG A 354 2.22 26.23 27.03
N ASN A 355 1.69 25.02 27.14
CA ASN A 355 1.94 24.08 28.24
C ASN A 355 2.84 22.90 27.82
N ASP A 356 3.57 23.01 26.70
CA ASP A 356 4.44 21.98 26.11
C ASP A 356 3.85 20.55 26.14
N VAL A 357 2.59 20.41 25.71
CA VAL A 357 1.87 19.14 25.77
C VAL A 357 2.48 18.13 24.79
N PRO A 358 2.94 16.95 25.25
CA PRO A 358 3.54 15.94 24.37
C PRO A 358 2.63 15.56 23.20
N TYR A 359 3.22 15.29 22.03
CA TYR A 359 2.44 15.08 20.80
C TYR A 359 1.41 13.95 20.89
N ASP A 360 1.74 12.83 21.56
CA ASP A 360 0.78 11.73 21.74
C ASP A 360 -0.37 12.13 22.67
N GLU A 361 -0.11 12.95 23.69
CA GLU A 361 -1.14 13.57 24.53
C GLU A 361 -1.99 14.59 23.78
N PHE A 362 -1.41 15.46 22.95
CA PHE A 362 -2.15 16.38 22.09
C PHE A 362 -3.14 15.61 21.20
N VAL A 363 -2.67 14.57 20.52
CA VAL A 363 -3.50 13.71 19.66
C VAL A 363 -4.55 12.95 20.47
N ARG A 364 -4.18 12.39 21.64
CA ARG A 364 -5.10 11.68 22.53
C ARG A 364 -6.22 12.61 23.02
N ARG A 365 -5.88 13.75 23.61
CA ARG A 365 -6.82 14.77 24.12
C ARG A 365 -7.77 15.26 23.02
N LEU A 366 -7.27 15.43 21.78
CA LEU A 366 -8.07 15.81 20.62
C LEU A 366 -9.04 14.69 20.18
N LEU A 367 -8.56 13.45 20.07
CA LEU A 367 -9.36 12.32 19.57
C LEU A 367 -10.33 11.74 20.61
N THR A 368 -10.10 11.98 21.91
CA THR A 368 -11.01 11.59 23.00
C THR A 368 -11.77 12.78 23.60
N ALA A 369 -11.88 13.91 22.88
CA ALA A 369 -12.51 15.12 23.40
C ALA A 369 -14.00 14.93 23.71
N GLN A 370 -14.41 15.32 24.93
CA GLN A 370 -15.77 15.22 25.44
C GLN A 370 -16.23 16.54 26.10
N GLY A 371 -17.53 16.66 26.37
CA GLY A 371 -18.15 17.84 26.98
C GLY A 371 -18.79 18.78 25.95
N SER A 372 -18.77 20.09 26.24
CA SER A 372 -19.24 21.13 25.33
C SER A 372 -18.08 21.99 24.84
N THR A 373 -18.23 22.62 23.67
CA THR A 373 -17.22 23.54 23.10
C THR A 373 -17.06 24.86 23.86
N TRP A 374 -17.69 25.01 25.03
CA TRP A 374 -17.45 26.09 25.97
C TRP A 374 -16.42 25.72 27.04
N HIS A 375 -16.34 24.44 27.42
CA HIS A 375 -15.40 23.92 28.42
C HIS A 375 -14.23 23.15 27.79
N ASN A 376 -14.37 22.68 26.55
CA ASN A 376 -13.36 21.93 25.83
C ASN A 376 -13.36 22.28 24.34
N GLY A 377 -12.38 23.08 23.91
CA GLY A 377 -12.25 23.54 22.52
C GLY A 377 -12.12 22.41 21.51
N ALA A 378 -11.47 21.29 21.86
CA ALA A 378 -11.26 20.14 20.98
C ALA A 378 -12.56 19.44 20.53
N VAL A 379 -13.66 19.59 21.29
CA VAL A 379 -15.00 19.09 20.88
C VAL A 379 -15.47 19.74 19.56
N THR A 380 -14.87 20.85 19.15
CA THR A 380 -15.13 21.52 17.86
C THR A 380 -14.86 20.62 16.67
N LEU A 381 -13.81 19.78 16.70
CA LEU A 381 -13.54 18.79 15.65
C LEU A 381 -14.76 17.89 15.42
N PHE A 382 -15.42 17.48 16.51
CA PHE A 382 -16.61 16.62 16.47
C PHE A 382 -17.90 17.38 16.11
N ARG A 383 -18.02 18.68 16.40
CA ARG A 383 -19.19 19.49 15.96
C ARG A 383 -19.12 19.87 14.49
N ASP A 384 -17.91 20.10 13.98
CA ASP A 384 -17.63 20.35 12.57
C ASP A 384 -17.78 19.05 11.76
N ARG A 385 -16.92 18.06 12.00
CA ARG A 385 -16.89 16.80 11.24
C ARG A 385 -17.97 15.85 11.75
N ARG A 386 -19.18 16.00 11.20
CA ARG A 386 -20.39 15.36 11.72
C ARG A 386 -20.42 13.85 11.48
N SER A 387 -20.06 13.40 10.28
CA SER A 387 -20.01 11.96 9.97
C SER A 387 -18.80 11.26 10.61
N PRO A 388 -18.87 9.94 10.90
CA PRO A 388 -17.69 9.10 11.14
C PRO A 388 -16.68 9.16 9.99
N GLU A 389 -17.16 9.21 8.76
CA GLU A 389 -16.38 9.21 7.51
C GLU A 389 -15.50 10.46 7.36
N GLU A 390 -16.03 11.66 7.60
CA GLU A 390 -15.24 12.90 7.59
C GLU A 390 -14.09 12.86 8.60
N ARG A 391 -14.34 12.27 9.78
CA ARG A 391 -13.33 12.10 10.85
C ARG A 391 -12.30 11.06 10.46
N THR A 392 -12.72 9.96 9.84
CA THR A 392 -11.85 8.89 9.32
C THR A 392 -10.86 9.42 8.28
N SER A 393 -11.36 10.12 7.25
CA SER A 393 -10.53 10.73 6.20
C SER A 393 -9.53 11.73 6.78
N MET A 394 -9.99 12.60 7.69
CA MET A 394 -9.17 13.64 8.32
C MET A 394 -8.09 13.08 9.26
N VAL A 395 -8.45 12.16 10.15
CA VAL A 395 -7.56 11.63 11.19
C VAL A 395 -6.50 10.71 10.57
N SER A 396 -6.87 9.88 9.59
CA SER A 396 -5.89 9.06 8.86
C SER A 396 -4.86 9.91 8.10
N GLN A 397 -5.30 10.97 7.43
CA GLN A 397 -4.40 11.84 6.69
C GLN A 397 -3.49 12.65 7.62
N LEU A 398 -4.01 13.23 8.70
CA LEU A 398 -3.25 14.12 9.59
C LEU A 398 -2.30 13.37 10.54
N PHE A 399 -2.74 12.25 11.13
CA PHE A 399 -2.00 11.60 12.21
C PHE A 399 -1.34 10.28 11.83
N LEU A 400 -1.78 9.64 10.74
CA LEU A 400 -1.17 8.40 10.20
C LEU A 400 -0.43 8.62 8.87
N GLY A 401 -0.61 9.79 8.22
CA GLY A 401 -0.07 10.09 6.89
C GLY A 401 -0.79 9.35 5.73
N ILE A 402 -1.89 8.65 5.99
CA ILE A 402 -2.55 7.75 5.04
C ILE A 402 -3.79 8.40 4.44
N ARG A 403 -3.95 8.34 3.11
CA ARG A 403 -5.12 8.90 2.40
C ARG A 403 -6.29 7.91 2.33
N LEU A 404 -6.76 7.42 3.48
CA LEU A 404 -7.83 6.40 3.54
C LEU A 404 -9.14 6.84 2.86
N GLU A 405 -9.37 8.12 2.59
CA GLU A 405 -10.55 8.60 1.85
C GLU A 405 -10.75 7.90 0.49
N CYS A 406 -9.67 7.62 -0.25
CA CYS A 406 -9.77 6.86 -1.51
C CYS A 406 -10.12 5.37 -1.30
N ALA A 407 -10.08 4.88 -0.06
CA ALA A 407 -10.57 3.56 0.33
C ALA A 407 -12.07 3.55 0.73
N LYS A 408 -12.79 4.68 0.64
CA LYS A 408 -14.22 4.81 1.02
C LYS A 408 -15.21 4.18 0.04
N CYS A 409 -14.98 4.36 -1.27
CA CYS A 409 -15.93 4.01 -2.34
C CYS A 409 -15.48 2.81 -3.20
N HIS A 410 -14.22 2.42 -3.05
CA HIS A 410 -13.53 1.25 -3.55
C HIS A 410 -12.31 1.06 -2.66
N HIS A 411 -11.55 -0.04 -2.77
CA HIS A 411 -10.29 -0.14 -2.03
C HIS A 411 -9.22 0.80 -2.62
N HIS A 412 -8.14 1.10 -1.89
CA HIS A 412 -7.18 2.12 -2.30
C HIS A 412 -6.47 1.75 -3.63
N PRO A 413 -6.42 2.67 -4.62
CA PRO A 413 -5.84 2.35 -5.92
C PRO A 413 -4.31 2.20 -5.92
N PHE A 414 -3.63 2.80 -4.93
CA PHE A 414 -2.16 2.86 -4.84
C PHE A 414 -1.57 2.40 -3.49
N GLU A 415 -2.40 1.87 -2.58
CA GLU A 415 -1.95 1.38 -1.27
C GLU A 415 -2.72 0.10 -0.89
N LYS A 416 -2.27 -0.59 0.16
CA LYS A 416 -2.84 -1.86 0.65
C LYS A 416 -4.25 -1.78 1.26
N TRP A 417 -4.79 -0.58 1.50
CA TRP A 417 -5.97 -0.36 2.33
C TRP A 417 -7.29 -0.68 1.64
N SER A 418 -8.19 -1.32 2.37
CA SER A 418 -9.50 -1.78 1.91
C SER A 418 -10.66 -0.89 2.37
N GLN A 419 -11.83 -1.08 1.75
CA GLN A 419 -13.09 -0.54 2.32
C GLN A 419 -13.35 -1.07 3.73
N ARG A 420 -12.93 -2.30 4.04
CA ARG A 420 -13.05 -2.86 5.39
C ARG A 420 -12.16 -2.12 6.40
N ASP A 421 -10.97 -1.68 5.99
CA ASP A 421 -10.09 -0.88 6.84
C ASP A 421 -10.65 0.54 7.03
N TYR A 422 -11.18 1.15 5.96
CA TYR A 422 -11.86 2.46 6.05
C TYR A 422 -13.05 2.42 7.00
N PHE A 423 -14.03 1.54 6.77
CA PHE A 423 -15.23 1.47 7.61
C PHE A 423 -14.95 0.87 8.99
N GLY A 424 -13.92 0.02 9.13
CA GLY A 424 -13.42 -0.46 10.41
C GLY A 424 -12.82 0.66 11.27
N PHE A 425 -12.04 1.57 10.67
CA PHE A 425 -11.56 2.76 11.38
C PHE A 425 -12.70 3.78 11.62
N ALA A 426 -13.67 3.89 10.70
CA ALA A 426 -14.85 4.72 10.90
C ALA A 426 -15.73 4.24 12.07
N ALA A 427 -15.75 2.94 12.38
CA ALA A 427 -16.51 2.39 13.51
C ALA A 427 -16.07 2.98 14.88
N PHE A 428 -14.78 3.31 15.06
CA PHE A 428 -14.27 4.03 16.24
C PHE A 428 -15.00 5.36 16.46
N PHE A 429 -15.36 6.05 15.38
CA PHE A 429 -16.09 7.31 15.37
C PHE A 429 -17.63 7.15 15.36
N GLY A 430 -18.14 5.91 15.25
CA GLY A 430 -19.57 5.61 15.13
C GLY A 430 -20.37 5.94 16.38
N SER A 431 -19.85 5.59 17.56
CA SER A 431 -20.55 5.74 18.85
C SER A 431 -20.57 7.18 19.42
N THR A 432 -20.11 8.19 18.67
CA THR A 432 -20.04 9.58 19.15
C THR A 432 -21.42 10.25 19.16
N ALA A 433 -22.13 10.15 20.28
CA ALA A 433 -23.37 10.88 20.53
C ALA A 433 -23.16 12.41 20.52
N ARG A 434 -24.21 13.15 20.15
CA ARG A 434 -24.25 14.63 20.21
C ARG A 434 -25.62 15.10 20.71
N LYS A 435 -25.66 16.21 21.44
CA LYS A 435 -26.90 16.85 21.92
C LYS A 435 -26.93 18.32 21.49
N GLY A 436 -28.04 18.76 20.91
CA GLY A 436 -28.21 20.10 20.37
C GLY A 436 -27.75 20.25 18.91
N THR A 437 -28.53 20.97 18.11
CA THR A 437 -28.30 21.21 16.67
C THR A 437 -27.84 22.63 16.35
N GLY A 438 -28.03 23.57 17.27
CA GLY A 438 -27.81 25.00 17.05
C GLY A 438 -26.35 25.38 16.75
N LEU A 439 -26.18 26.27 15.78
CA LEU A 439 -25.12 27.27 15.83
C LEU A 439 -25.39 28.18 17.04
N SER A 440 -24.34 28.68 17.69
CA SER A 440 -24.53 29.80 18.61
C SER A 440 -24.84 31.06 17.78
N PRO A 441 -25.86 31.86 18.13
CA PRO A 441 -25.80 33.29 17.82
C PRO A 441 -24.59 33.92 18.53
#